data_AF-A0AA48ICH5-F1
#
_entry.id   AF-A0AA48ICH5-F1
#
_cell.length_a   1.000
_cell.length_b   1.000
_cell.length_c   1.000
_cell.angle_alpha   90.00
_cell.angle_beta   90.00
_cell.angle_gamma   90.00
#
_symmetry.space_group_name_H-M   'P 1'
#
loop_
_entity.id
_entity.type
_entity.pdbx_description
1 polymer ?
#
loop_
_entity_poly.entity_id
_entity_poly.type
_entity_poly.pdbx_seq_one_letter_code
_entity_poly.pdbx_strand_id
1 'polypeptide(L)'
;MNINPQIEEIFKDFEVDGVFIPIAFLNYYGKSDVYLTYYTWLEQSQEFHDDDYHASISYATIDIFSKTNFKNILASVKQKLKENGFTWIDNSPETYEPEIGFYHVAVNFYIEGTSD
;
A
#
# COMPACT_ATOMS: atom_id res chain seq x y z
N MET A 1 9.58 9.70 -6.36
CA MET A 1 9.35 10.48 -5.13
C MET A 1 9.25 9.51 -3.98
N ASN A 2 9.88 9.81 -2.83
CA ASN A 2 9.69 8.96 -1.66
C ASN A 2 8.27 9.12 -1.11
N ILE A 3 7.41 8.13 -1.34
CA ILE A 3 6.00 8.12 -0.91
C ILE A 3 5.77 7.38 0.40
N ASN A 4 6.82 6.82 1.02
CA ASN A 4 6.71 6.05 2.26
C ASN A 4 6.08 6.87 3.40
N PRO A 5 6.50 8.12 3.69
CA PRO A 5 5.89 8.91 4.75
C PRO A 5 4.41 9.19 4.52
N GLN A 6 4.00 9.33 3.26
CA GLN A 6 2.58 9.50 2.91
C GLN A 6 1.79 8.23 3.20
N ILE A 7 2.32 7.05 2.84
CA ILE A 7 1.69 5.76 3.16
C ILE A 7 1.56 5.58 4.68
N GLU A 8 2.61 5.88 5.45
CA GLU A 8 2.59 5.79 6.91
C GLU A 8 1.51 6.71 7.50
N GLU A 9 1.43 7.96 7.04
CA GLU A 9 0.47 8.94 7.54
C GLU A 9 -0.99 8.55 7.23
N ILE A 10 -1.29 8.11 6.00
CA ILE A 10 -2.67 7.76 5.63
C ILE A 10 -3.17 6.49 6.34
N PHE A 11 -2.27 5.59 6.73
CA PHE A 11 -2.60 4.32 7.38
C PHE A 11 -2.31 4.30 8.90
N LYS A 12 -1.80 5.38 9.50
CA LYS A 12 -1.39 5.42 10.93
C LYS A 12 -2.49 5.03 11.92
N ASP A 13 -3.74 5.39 11.61
CA ASP A 13 -4.93 5.14 12.41
C ASP A 13 -5.93 4.26 11.63
N PHE A 14 -5.43 3.37 10.78
CA PHE A 14 -6.29 2.53 9.94
C PHE A 14 -7.05 1.50 10.78
N GLU A 15 -8.37 1.54 10.65
CA GLU A 15 -9.29 0.69 11.38
C GLU A 15 -10.35 0.14 10.41
N VAL A 16 -10.69 -1.14 10.56
CA VAL A 16 -11.75 -1.80 9.81
C VAL A 16 -12.58 -2.62 10.79
N ASP A 17 -13.90 -2.46 10.76
CA ASP A 17 -14.84 -3.20 11.63
C ASP A 17 -14.51 -3.12 13.14
N GLY A 18 -14.00 -1.97 13.62
CA GLY A 18 -13.63 -1.79 15.03
C GLY A 18 -12.26 -2.33 15.40
N VAL A 19 -11.47 -2.84 14.44
CA VAL A 19 -10.16 -3.44 14.65
C VAL A 19 -9.09 -2.55 14.03
N PHE A 20 -8.18 -2.05 14.88
CA PHE A 20 -6.98 -1.35 14.44
C PHE A 20 -6.05 -2.30 13.68
N ILE A 21 -5.54 -1.85 12.53
CA ILE A 21 -4.66 -2.63 11.66
C ILE A 21 -3.32 -1.90 11.53
N PRO A 22 -2.25 -2.41 12.16
CA PRO A 22 -0.94 -1.80 12.08
C PRO A 22 -0.34 -1.95 10.68
N ILE A 23 0.45 -0.96 10.27
CA ILE A 23 1.22 -0.95 9.03
C ILE A 23 2.73 -0.84 9.34
N ALA A 24 3.57 -1.51 8.57
CA ALA A 24 5.03 -1.45 8.74
C ALA A 24 5.78 -1.49 7.40
N PHE A 25 6.95 -0.85 7.35
CA PHE A 25 7.82 -0.88 6.17
C PHE A 25 8.48 -2.26 6.02
N LEU A 26 8.26 -2.92 4.87
CA LEU A 26 8.74 -4.26 4.47
C LEU A 26 8.37 -5.43 5.37
N ASN A 27 8.56 -5.34 6.69
CA ASN A 27 8.37 -6.43 7.64
C ASN A 27 7.61 -5.93 8.87
N TYR A 28 6.71 -6.77 9.38
CA TYR A 28 6.01 -6.54 10.65
C TYR A 28 6.52 -7.51 11.72
N TYR A 29 7.06 -6.96 12.82
CA TYR A 29 7.59 -7.74 13.94
C TYR A 29 6.66 -7.78 15.15
N GLY A 30 5.44 -7.27 15.02
CA GLY A 30 4.44 -7.29 16.08
C GLY A 30 3.71 -8.63 16.18
N LYS A 31 2.59 -8.64 16.91
CA LYS A 31 1.82 -9.87 17.21
C LYS A 31 0.37 -9.81 16.75
N SER A 32 -0.01 -8.80 15.97
CA SER A 32 -1.37 -8.67 15.46
C SER A 32 -1.72 -9.83 14.52
N ASP A 33 -2.96 -10.31 14.63
CA ASP A 33 -3.52 -11.34 13.74
C ASP A 33 -3.93 -10.79 12.36
N VAL A 34 -3.86 -9.46 12.21
CA VAL A 34 -4.04 -8.73 10.96
C VAL A 34 -3.06 -7.56 10.92
N TYR A 35 -2.35 -7.38 9.81
CA TYR A 35 -1.42 -6.27 9.62
C TYR A 35 -1.19 -5.98 8.15
N LEU A 36 -0.67 -4.79 7.87
CA LEU A 36 -0.22 -4.37 6.56
C LEU A 36 1.31 -4.27 6.55
N THR A 37 1.92 -4.59 5.42
CA THR A 37 3.27 -4.10 5.12
C THR A 37 3.23 -3.29 3.83
N TYR A 38 4.25 -2.46 3.62
CA TYR A 38 4.34 -1.67 2.40
C TYR A 38 5.78 -1.51 1.92
N TYR A 39 5.93 -1.28 0.61
CA TYR A 39 7.19 -0.91 -0.02
C TYR A 39 6.98 -0.22 -1.36
N THR A 40 7.88 0.69 -1.71
CA THR A 40 8.03 1.24 -3.07
C THR A 40 8.99 0.35 -3.85
N TRP A 41 8.58 -0.11 -5.04
CA TRP A 41 9.39 -1.01 -5.86
C TRP A 41 9.89 -0.35 -7.16
N LEU A 42 9.35 0.81 -7.55
CA LEU A 42 9.86 1.57 -8.68
C LEU A 42 9.54 3.05 -8.56
N GLU A 43 10.52 3.89 -8.86
CA GLU A 43 10.34 5.32 -9.09
C GLU A 43 10.78 5.64 -10.52
N GLN A 44 9.91 6.31 -11.29
CA GLN A 44 10.20 6.75 -12.65
C GLN A 44 10.11 8.28 -12.73
N SER A 45 11.14 8.92 -13.26
CA SER A 45 11.09 10.32 -13.68
C SER A 45 10.65 10.41 -15.14
N GLN A 46 9.65 11.23 -15.44
CA GLN A 46 9.35 11.68 -16.79
C GLN A 46 10.00 13.03 -17.00
N GLU A 47 11.05 13.06 -17.81
CA GLU A 47 11.67 14.30 -18.29
C GLU A 47 11.03 14.66 -19.63
N PHE A 48 10.23 15.74 -19.66
CA PHE A 48 9.80 16.33 -20.92
C PHE A 48 10.85 17.35 -21.35
N HIS A 49 11.57 17.06 -22.43
CA HIS A 49 12.48 18.00 -23.09
C HIS A 49 11.66 19.07 -23.83
N ASP A 50 11.22 20.11 -23.11
CA ASP A 50 11.16 21.50 -23.61
C ASP A 50 10.59 22.52 -22.60
N ASP A 51 9.96 22.10 -21.49
CA ASP A 51 9.53 22.98 -20.39
C ASP A 51 9.82 22.29 -19.05
N ASP A 52 10.24 23.03 -18.03
CA ASP A 52 10.76 22.62 -16.69
C ASP A 52 9.83 21.71 -15.82
N TYR A 53 8.87 21.00 -16.41
CA TYR A 53 7.99 20.06 -15.73
C TYR A 53 8.65 18.70 -15.53
N HIS A 54 8.99 18.41 -14.27
CA HIS A 54 9.43 17.08 -13.83
C HIS A 54 8.27 16.35 -13.17
N ALA A 55 7.62 15.45 -13.92
CA ALA A 55 6.66 14.51 -13.36
C ALA A 55 7.41 13.27 -12.84
N SER A 56 7.02 12.75 -11.68
CA SER A 56 7.54 11.49 -11.15
C SER A 56 6.40 10.54 -10.83
N ILE A 57 6.56 9.26 -11.19
CA ILE A 57 5.61 8.21 -10.86
C ILE A 57 6.28 7.29 -9.85
N SER A 58 5.61 7.05 -8.72
CA SER A 58 6.10 6.14 -7.68
C SER A 58 5.14 4.97 -7.56
N TYR A 59 5.66 3.77 -7.79
CA TYR A 59 4.93 2.52 -7.72
C TYR A 59 5.22 1.80 -6.42
N ALA A 60 4.16 1.34 -5.75
CA ALA A 60 4.25 0.69 -4.46
C ALA A 60 3.24 -0.43 -4.30
N THR A 61 3.43 -1.18 -3.23
CA THR A 61 2.60 -2.29 -2.83
C THR A 61 2.22 -2.14 -1.36
N ILE A 62 0.98 -2.47 -1.04
CA ILE A 62 0.55 -2.79 0.33
C ILE A 62 0.20 -4.27 0.36
N ASP A 63 0.91 -5.03 1.18
CA ASP A 63 0.55 -6.41 1.49
C ASP A 63 -0.44 -6.42 2.65
N ILE A 64 -1.47 -7.25 2.53
CA ILE A 64 -2.46 -7.50 3.58
C ILE A 64 -2.21 -8.91 4.09
N PHE A 65 -1.88 -9.02 5.38
CA PHE A 65 -1.80 -10.29 6.08
C PHE A 65 -2.94 -10.39 7.08
N SER A 66 -3.70 -11.47 7.05
CA SER A 66 -4.78 -11.73 8.02
C SER A 66 -4.93 -13.21 8.33
N LYS A 67 -5.15 -13.57 9.61
CA LYS A 67 -5.55 -14.94 9.97
C LYS A 67 -7.00 -15.27 9.62
N THR A 68 -7.79 -14.27 9.23
CA THR A 68 -9.23 -14.41 8.91
C THR A 68 -9.54 -13.80 7.54
N ASN A 69 -10.81 -13.88 7.13
CA ASN A 69 -11.27 -13.32 5.87
C ASN A 69 -10.98 -11.80 5.80
N PHE A 70 -10.13 -11.41 4.84
CA PHE A 70 -9.63 -10.04 4.69
C PHE A 70 -10.39 -9.19 3.66
N LYS A 71 -11.54 -9.64 3.14
CA LYS A 71 -12.24 -8.94 2.03
C LYS A 71 -12.63 -7.51 2.37
N ASN A 72 -13.10 -7.26 3.59
CA ASN A 72 -13.42 -5.89 4.04
C ASN A 72 -12.15 -5.04 4.13
N ILE A 73 -11.06 -5.60 4.65
CA ILE A 73 -9.77 -4.92 4.77
C ILE A 73 -9.24 -4.54 3.38
N LEU A 74 -9.30 -5.47 2.43
CA LEU A 74 -8.90 -5.23 1.04
C LEU A 74 -9.71 -4.09 0.40
N ALA A 75 -11.03 -4.07 0.60
CA ALA A 75 -11.88 -3.00 0.10
C ALA A 75 -11.51 -1.64 0.74
N SER A 76 -11.33 -1.62 2.06
CA SER A 76 -10.96 -0.41 2.81
C SER A 76 -9.57 0.11 2.44
N VAL A 77 -8.57 -0.75 2.23
CA VAL A 77 -7.23 -0.36 1.77
C VAL A 77 -7.32 0.32 0.40
N LYS A 78 -8.02 -0.28 -0.56
CA LYS A 78 -8.21 0.29 -1.90
C LYS A 78 -8.95 1.63 -1.86
N GLN A 79 -9.98 1.74 -1.02
CA GLN A 79 -10.71 2.97 -0.83
C GLN A 79 -9.82 4.07 -0.24
N LYS A 80 -9.06 3.75 0.81
CA LYS A 80 -8.14 4.69 1.47
C LYS A 80 -7.08 5.21 0.51
N LEU A 81 -6.49 4.33 -0.30
CA LEU A 81 -5.55 4.70 -1.36
C LEU A 81 -6.19 5.67 -2.36
N LYS A 82 -7.37 5.33 -2.88
CA LYS A 82 -8.10 6.16 -3.85
C LYS A 82 -8.42 7.55 -3.30
N GLU A 83 -8.88 7.63 -2.05
CA GLU A 83 -9.21 8.90 -1.37
C GLU A 83 -7.99 9.81 -1.20
N ASN A 84 -6.77 9.25 -1.24
CA ASN A 84 -5.51 9.98 -1.09
C ASN A 84 -4.74 10.13 -2.42
N GLY A 85 -5.42 9.98 -3.56
CA GLY A 85 -4.87 10.25 -4.89
C GLY A 85 -4.03 9.12 -5.49
N PHE A 86 -3.96 7.96 -4.84
CA PHE A 86 -3.29 6.79 -5.41
C PHE A 86 -4.19 6.08 -6.43
N THR A 87 -3.58 5.58 -7.50
CA THR A 87 -4.24 4.79 -8.53
C THR A 87 -3.94 3.31 -8.32
N TRP A 88 -4.98 2.51 -8.16
CA TRP A 88 -4.90 1.05 -8.11
C TRP A 88 -4.49 0.47 -9.46
N ILE A 89 -3.59 -0.52 -9.45
CA ILE A 89 -3.11 -1.24 -10.63
C ILE A 89 -3.80 -2.61 -10.69
N ASP A 90 -3.46 -3.48 -9.75
CA ASP A 90 -3.97 -4.84 -9.64
C ASP A 90 -3.81 -5.39 -8.22
N ASN A 91 -4.15 -6.66 -8.04
CA ASN A 91 -3.83 -7.42 -6.85
C ASN A 91 -3.06 -8.68 -7.24
N SER A 92 -2.22 -9.20 -6.34
CA SER A 92 -1.76 -10.58 -6.46
C SER A 92 -2.93 -11.57 -6.32
N PRO A 93 -2.75 -12.84 -6.70
CA PRO A 93 -3.62 -13.91 -6.24
C PRO A 93 -3.72 -13.91 -4.71
N GLU A 94 -4.88 -14.31 -4.20
CA GLU A 94 -5.11 -14.53 -2.78
C GLU A 94 -4.52 -15.88 -2.39
N THR A 95 -3.62 -15.87 -1.42
CA THR A 95 -2.89 -17.06 -0.97
C THR A 95 -3.10 -17.29 0.52
N TYR A 96 -2.78 -18.50 0.97
CA TYR A 96 -2.61 -18.81 2.38
C TYR A 96 -1.18 -19.29 2.57
N GLU A 97 -0.45 -18.65 3.49
CA GLU A 97 0.91 -18.97 3.86
C GLU A 97 0.90 -19.88 5.09
N PRO A 98 0.97 -21.22 4.91
CA PRO A 98 0.75 -22.16 6.01
C PRO A 98 1.84 -22.12 7.09
N GLU A 99 3.04 -21.64 6.75
CA GLU A 99 4.17 -21.56 7.68
C GLU A 99 3.94 -20.52 8.79
N ILE A 100 3.28 -19.42 8.44
CA ILE A 100 2.97 -18.32 9.37
C ILE A 100 1.49 -18.28 9.77
N GLY A 101 0.63 -19.00 9.02
CA GLY A 101 -0.80 -19.13 9.31
C GLY A 101 -1.63 -17.91 8.89
N PHE A 102 -1.21 -17.20 7.84
CA PHE A 102 -1.88 -15.99 7.34
C PHE A 102 -2.38 -16.19 5.92
N TYR A 103 -3.55 -15.64 5.64
CA TYR A 103 -3.92 -15.27 4.28
C TYR A 103 -3.13 -14.03 3.86
N HIS A 104 -2.76 -13.99 2.58
CA HIS A 104 -1.97 -12.90 1.99
C HIS A 104 -2.57 -12.45 0.66
N VAL A 105 -2.57 -11.13 0.45
CA VAL A 105 -2.79 -10.51 -0.86
C VAL A 105 -1.99 -9.21 -0.95
N ALA A 106 -1.34 -8.99 -2.08
CA ALA A 106 -0.67 -7.74 -2.41
C ALA A 106 -1.63 -6.81 -3.19
N VAL A 107 -1.63 -5.53 -2.86
CA VAL A 107 -2.35 -4.47 -3.58
C VAL A 107 -1.32 -3.54 -4.21
N ASN A 108 -1.24 -3.54 -5.53
CA ASN A 108 -0.29 -2.71 -6.27
C ASN A 108 -0.94 -1.39 -6.68
N PHE A 109 -0.23 -0.28 -6.52
CA PHE A 109 -0.71 1.06 -6.82
C PHE A 109 0.43 1.98 -7.24
N TYR A 110 0.07 3.14 -7.79
CA TYR A 110 1.02 4.22 -8.06
C TYR A 110 0.44 5.58 -7.69
N ILE A 111 1.30 6.57 -7.58
CA ILE A 111 0.93 7.99 -7.52
C ILE A 111 1.86 8.80 -8.41
N GLU A 112 1.28 9.82 -9.04
CA GLU A 112 2.01 10.79 -9.84
C GLU A 112 2.27 12.03 -8.98
N GLY A 113 3.52 12.46 -8.89
CA GLY A 113 3.91 13.72 -8.29
C GLY A 113 4.36 14.69 -9.37
N THR A 114 3.76 15.87 -9.43
CA THR A 114 4.26 17.01 -10.20
C THR A 114 5.17 17.84 -9.30
N SER A 115 6.38 18.12 -9.75
CA SER A 115 7.22 19.16 -9.14
C SER A 115 6.80 20.48 -9.78
N ASP A 116 6.23 21.40 -9.01
CA ASP A 116 6.02 22.81 -9.40
C ASP A 116 7.32 23.62 -9.23
#